data_AF-A0A2T2ZXY6-F1
#
_entry.id   AF-A0A2T2ZXY6-F1
#
_cell.length_a   1.000
_cell.length_b   1.000
_cell.length_c   1.000
_cell.angle_alpha   90.00
_cell.angle_beta   90.00
_cell.angle_gamma   90.00
#
_symmetry.space_group_name_H-M   'P 1'
#
loop_
_entity.id
_entity.type
_entity.pdbx_description
1 polymer ?
#
loop_
_entity_poly.entity_id
_entity_poly.type
_entity_poly.pdbx_seq_one_letter_code
_entity_poly.pdbx_strand_id
1 'polypeptide(L)'
;KVSGMMKFLYSPSQTPPPLRMARQRHLRHWTIHRAWQLFRNQREAERERELMRMNASMAEACEKLRNLDGPGTRPTGWLYRKAMMKVGVWGPNAVPIEYARPLVETPGERPWNHEWKR
;
A
#
# COMPACT_ATOMS: atom_id res chain seq x y z
N LYS A 1 18.82 -37.46 -8.16
CA LYS A 1 18.33 -36.05 -8.20
C LYS A 1 17.01 -35.88 -7.44
N VAL A 2 15.95 -36.66 -7.75
CA VAL A 2 14.64 -36.59 -7.05
C VAL A 2 14.72 -36.95 -5.55
N SER A 3 15.45 -38.00 -5.18
CA SER A 3 15.63 -38.40 -3.77
C SER A 3 16.32 -37.33 -2.90
N GLY A 4 17.25 -36.55 -3.46
CA GLY A 4 17.90 -35.44 -2.75
C GLY A 4 16.96 -34.25 -2.52
N MET A 5 16.06 -33.99 -3.46
CA MET A 5 15.01 -32.98 -3.34
C MET A 5 13.96 -33.40 -2.29
N MET A 6 13.57 -34.68 -2.27
CA MET A 6 12.69 -35.21 -1.22
C MET A 6 13.31 -35.11 0.17
N LYS A 7 14.63 -35.30 0.30
CA LYS A 7 15.33 -35.09 1.59
C LYS A 7 15.35 -33.63 2.03
N PHE A 8 15.44 -32.67 1.10
CA PHE A 8 15.35 -31.24 1.42
C PHE A 8 13.94 -30.82 1.83
N LEU A 9 12.91 -31.37 1.17
CA LEU A 9 11.51 -31.00 1.41
C LEU A 9 10.89 -31.70 2.62
N TYR A 10 11.25 -32.97 2.87
CA TYR A 10 10.56 -33.84 3.82
C TYR A 10 11.46 -34.33 4.94
N SER A 11 12.30 -33.45 5.49
CA SER A 11 13.08 -33.77 6.68
C SER A 11 12.57 -33.04 7.93
N PRO A 12 11.51 -33.55 8.58
CA PRO A 12 11.18 -33.19 9.96
C PRO A 12 12.35 -33.42 10.93
N SER A 13 13.28 -34.31 10.58
CA SER A 13 14.51 -34.54 11.34
C SER A 13 15.57 -33.43 11.19
N GLN A 14 15.45 -32.54 10.21
CA GLN A 14 16.33 -31.38 10.03
C GLN A 14 15.81 -30.11 10.70
N THR A 15 14.52 -30.05 11.05
CA THR A 15 14.00 -28.89 11.77
C THR A 15 14.50 -28.91 13.22
N PRO A 16 15.11 -27.82 13.72
CA PRO A 16 15.55 -27.77 15.09
C PRO A 16 14.35 -27.87 16.06
N PRO A 17 14.55 -28.39 17.29
CA PRO A 17 13.49 -28.45 18.29
C PRO A 17 12.98 -27.04 18.65
N PRO A 18 11.75 -26.92 19.19
CA PRO A 18 11.19 -25.64 19.57
C PRO A 18 12.05 -24.92 20.61
N LEU A 19 12.06 -23.59 20.53
CA LEU A 19 12.85 -22.74 21.41
C LEU A 19 12.42 -22.91 22.87
N ARG A 20 13.37 -23.31 23.72
CA ARG A 20 13.20 -23.33 25.18
C ARG A 20 13.86 -22.10 25.77
N MET A 21 13.08 -21.23 26.40
CA MET A 21 13.57 -19.98 26.98
C MET A 21 13.43 -20.00 28.50
N ALA A 22 14.48 -19.56 29.21
CA ALA A 22 14.38 -19.26 30.63
C ALA A 22 13.46 -18.06 30.88
N ARG A 23 12.90 -17.94 32.09
CA ARG A 23 11.91 -16.90 32.44
C ARG A 23 12.29 -15.49 32.00
N GLN A 24 13.50 -15.02 32.31
CA GLN A 24 13.93 -13.66 31.94
C GLN A 24 14.12 -13.45 30.43
N ARG A 25 14.46 -14.51 29.68
CA ARG A 25 14.52 -14.46 28.21
C ARG A 25 13.12 -14.41 27.62
N HIS A 26 12.20 -15.21 28.17
CA HIS A 26 10.81 -15.23 27.76
C HIS A 26 10.14 -13.87 28.01
N LEU A 27 10.32 -13.26 29.18
CA LEU A 27 9.77 -11.93 29.49
C LEU A 27 10.32 -10.85 28.56
N ARG A 28 11.63 -10.81 28.28
CA ARG A 28 12.21 -9.87 27.30
C ARG A 28 11.61 -10.05 25.91
N HIS A 29 11.48 -11.29 25.45
CA HIS A 29 10.85 -11.59 24.16
C HIS A 29 9.39 -11.15 24.13
N TRP A 30 8.63 -11.40 25.20
CA TRP A 30 7.25 -10.98 25.33
C TRP A 30 7.11 -9.46 25.27
N THR A 31 7.95 -8.70 25.96
CA THR A 31 7.94 -7.24 25.91
C THR A 31 8.21 -6.71 24.49
N ILE A 32 9.21 -7.27 23.80
CA ILE A 32 9.51 -6.90 22.40
C ILE A 32 8.32 -7.22 21.49
N HIS A 33 7.72 -8.40 21.64
CA HIS A 33 6.57 -8.82 20.85
C HIS A 33 5.37 -7.87 21.06
N ARG A 34 5.09 -7.48 22.31
CA ARG A 34 4.01 -6.54 22.63
C ARG A 34 4.27 -5.14 22.09
N ALA A 35 5.51 -4.65 22.20
CA ALA A 35 5.92 -3.39 21.62
C ALA A 35 5.75 -3.38 20.09
N TRP A 36 6.09 -4.49 19.42
CA TRP A 36 5.89 -4.65 17.99
C TRP A 36 4.40 -4.65 17.60
N GLN A 37 3.56 -5.36 18.35
CA GLN A 37 2.09 -5.33 18.14
C GLN A 37 1.55 -3.90 18.27
N LEU A 38 1.97 -3.17 19.31
CA LEU A 38 1.56 -1.78 19.52
C LEU A 38 1.99 -0.88 18.35
N PHE A 39 3.25 -0.98 17.93
CA PHE A 39 3.78 -0.24 16.78
C PHE A 39 2.98 -0.51 15.51
N ARG A 40 2.68 -1.78 15.21
CA ARG A 40 1.88 -2.16 14.05
C ARG A 40 0.47 -1.55 14.11
N ASN A 41 -0.21 -1.67 15.24
CA ASN A 41 -1.54 -1.09 15.42
C ASN A 41 -1.53 0.43 15.23
N GLN A 42 -0.50 1.12 15.72
CA GLN A 42 -0.35 2.56 15.50
C GLN A 42 -0.15 2.91 14.02
N ARG A 43 0.69 2.15 13.30
CA ARG A 43 0.93 2.33 11.86
C ARG A 43 -0.30 2.04 11.01
N GLU A 44 -1.06 1.00 11.35
CA GLU A 44 -2.32 0.66 10.70
C GLU A 44 -3.36 1.77 10.93
N ALA A 45 -3.55 2.21 12.18
CA ALA A 45 -4.47 3.30 12.51
C ALA A 45 -4.08 4.63 11.85
N GLU A 46 -2.80 4.96 11.74
CA GLU A 46 -2.32 6.15 11.04
C GLU A 46 -2.62 6.09 9.54
N ARG A 47 -2.36 4.94 8.90
CA ARG A 47 -2.69 4.71 7.48
C ARG A 47 -4.20 4.86 7.25
N GLU A 48 -5.02 4.26 8.10
CA GLU A 48 -6.48 4.34 8.00
C GLU A 48 -6.98 5.78 8.17
N ARG A 49 -6.46 6.53 9.15
CA ARG A 49 -6.78 7.94 9.32
C ARG A 49 -6.42 8.77 8.10
N GLU A 50 -5.27 8.53 7.51
CA GLU A 50 -4.85 9.26 6.31
C GLU A 50 -5.73 8.94 5.11
N LEU A 51 -6.10 7.67 4.92
CA LEU A 51 -7.08 7.26 3.90
C LEU A 51 -8.45 7.89 4.14
N MET A 52 -8.93 7.94 5.39
CA MET A 52 -10.17 8.62 5.75
C MET A 52 -10.09 10.12 5.48
N ARG A 53 -8.96 10.78 5.79
CA ARG A 53 -8.72 12.19 5.51
C ARG A 53 -8.79 12.49 4.01
N MET A 54 -8.08 11.69 3.21
CA MET A 54 -8.12 11.80 1.74
C MET A 54 -9.54 11.60 1.22
N ASN A 55 -10.25 10.57 1.71
CA ASN A 55 -11.62 10.29 1.31
C ASN A 55 -12.60 11.43 1.66
N ALA A 56 -12.52 11.93 2.89
CA ALA A 56 -13.35 13.07 3.33
C ALA A 56 -13.08 14.32 2.48
N SER A 57 -11.81 14.61 2.19
CA SER A 57 -11.43 15.74 1.33
C SER A 57 -11.96 15.58 -0.10
N MET A 58 -11.85 14.38 -0.68
CA MET A 58 -12.41 14.07 -2.00
C MET A 58 -13.94 14.19 -2.02
N ALA A 59 -14.61 13.70 -0.98
CA ALA A 59 -16.06 13.79 -0.84
C ALA A 59 -16.53 15.24 -0.77
N GLU A 60 -15.91 16.06 0.09
CA GLU A 60 -16.23 17.49 0.20
C GLU A 60 -16.04 18.22 -1.13
N ALA A 61 -14.92 17.96 -1.83
CA ALA A 61 -14.66 18.55 -3.14
C ALA A 61 -15.72 18.13 -4.18
N CYS A 62 -16.15 16.87 -4.16
CA CYS A 62 -17.19 16.36 -5.06
C CYS A 62 -18.57 16.96 -4.75
N GLU A 63 -18.92 17.15 -3.48
CA GLU A 63 -20.17 17.79 -3.09
C GLU A 63 -20.21 19.26 -3.53
N LYS A 64 -19.09 19.99 -3.39
CA LYS A 64 -18.97 21.35 -3.95
C LYS A 64 -19.16 21.34 -5.46
N LEU A 65 -18.52 20.40 -6.17
CA LEU A 65 -18.61 20.28 -7.64
C LEU A 65 -20.02 19.92 -8.13
N ARG A 66 -20.80 19.21 -7.30
CA ARG A 66 -22.18 18.81 -7.61
C ARG A 66 -23.13 20.01 -7.67
N ASN A 67 -22.94 20.95 -6.75
CA ASN A 67 -23.77 22.16 -6.62
C ASN A 67 -23.21 23.36 -7.38
N LEU A 68 -22.02 23.24 -7.97
CA LEU A 68 -21.39 24.29 -8.76
C LEU A 68 -22.05 24.41 -10.14
N ASP A 69 -22.34 25.64 -10.54
CA ASP A 69 -22.71 25.95 -11.93
C ASP A 69 -21.53 25.71 -12.87
N GLY A 70 -21.81 25.14 -14.03
CA GLY A 70 -20.77 24.82 -14.98
C GLY A 70 -20.16 26.08 -15.60
N PRO A 71 -18.91 26.04 -16.07
CA PRO A 71 -18.34 27.17 -16.79
C PRO A 71 -19.16 27.48 -18.05
N GLY A 72 -19.57 28.74 -18.21
CA GLY A 72 -20.37 29.22 -19.34
C GLY A 72 -21.85 28.85 -19.23
N THR A 73 -22.40 28.23 -20.27
CA THR A 73 -23.82 27.83 -20.38
C THR A 73 -24.11 26.42 -19.87
N ARG A 74 -23.15 25.79 -19.18
CA ARG A 74 -23.30 24.39 -18.73
C ARG A 74 -24.16 24.33 -17.47
N PRO A 75 -25.09 23.37 -17.38
CA PRO A 75 -25.97 23.26 -16.22
C PRO A 75 -25.20 22.85 -14.97
N THR A 76 -25.79 23.13 -13.81
CA THR A 76 -25.27 22.75 -12.49
C THR A 76 -24.90 21.26 -12.43
N GLY A 77 -23.76 20.98 -11.80
CA GLY A 77 -23.24 19.62 -11.62
C GLY A 77 -22.75 18.93 -12.91
N TRP A 78 -22.61 19.64 -14.03
CA TRP A 78 -22.04 19.07 -15.26
C TRP A 78 -20.62 18.52 -15.05
N LEU A 79 -19.78 19.27 -14.33
CA LEU A 79 -18.41 18.84 -14.00
C LEU A 79 -18.39 17.61 -13.11
N TYR A 80 -19.30 17.53 -12.13
CA TYR A 80 -19.45 16.37 -11.27
C TYR A 80 -19.80 15.12 -12.07
N ARG A 81 -20.78 15.19 -12.97
CA ARG A 81 -21.15 14.05 -13.84
C ARG A 81 -19.97 13.59 -14.71
N LYS A 82 -19.17 14.54 -15.22
CA LYS A 82 -17.97 14.22 -16.00
C LYS A 82 -16.88 13.56 -15.15
N ALA A 83 -16.60 14.07 -13.96
CA ALA A 83 -15.59 13.52 -13.05
C ALA A 83 -15.93 12.10 -12.56
N MET A 84 -17.23 11.77 -12.42
CA MET A 84 -17.68 10.45 -11.97
C MET A 84 -17.60 9.36 -13.06
N MET A 85 -17.36 9.72 -14.32
CA MET A 85 -17.22 8.73 -15.40
C MET A 85 -15.99 7.84 -15.17
N LYS A 86 -16.16 6.52 -15.28
CA LYS A 86 -15.08 5.52 -15.09
C LYS A 86 -14.44 5.06 -16.41
N VAL A 87 -14.40 5.94 -17.41
CA VAL A 87 -13.83 5.64 -18.72
C VAL A 87 -12.33 5.38 -18.57
N GLY A 88 -11.85 4.23 -19.06
CA GLY A 88 -10.43 3.86 -19.02
C GLY A 88 -9.90 3.38 -17.66
N VAL A 89 -10.71 3.43 -16.59
CA VAL A 89 -10.28 3.07 -15.22
C VAL A 89 -10.11 1.56 -15.02
N TRP A 90 -10.87 0.73 -15.73
CA TRP A 90 -10.85 -0.74 -15.59
C TRP A 90 -10.09 -1.43 -16.73
N GLY A 91 -9.42 -0.67 -17.60
CA GLY A 91 -8.72 -1.20 -18.76
C GLY A 91 -7.26 -1.58 -18.48
N PRO A 92 -6.59 -2.23 -19.45
CA PRO A 92 -5.17 -2.61 -19.34
C PRO A 92 -4.24 -1.40 -19.15
N ASN A 93 -4.65 -0.21 -19.60
CA ASN A 93 -3.88 1.03 -19.53
C ASN A 93 -4.37 1.99 -18.43
N ALA A 94 -5.08 1.49 -17.41
CA ALA A 94 -5.62 2.32 -16.34
C ALA A 94 -4.55 2.98 -15.46
N VAL A 95 -3.46 2.26 -15.18
CA VAL A 95 -2.30 2.75 -14.45
C VAL A 95 -1.07 2.61 -15.34
N PRO A 96 -0.34 3.69 -15.65
CA PRO A 96 0.88 3.60 -16.45
C PRO A 96 1.92 2.69 -15.79
N ILE A 97 2.44 1.70 -16.53
CA ILE A 97 3.42 0.73 -16.01
C ILE A 97 4.71 1.41 -15.52
N GLU A 98 5.06 2.56 -16.11
CA GLU A 98 6.23 3.35 -15.71
C GLU A 98 6.13 3.92 -14.28
N TYR A 99 4.91 4.15 -13.79
CA TYR A 99 4.65 4.63 -12.43
C TYR A 99 4.61 3.51 -11.39
N ALA A 100 4.34 2.27 -11.81
CA ALA A 100 4.22 1.10 -10.92
C ALA A 100 5.58 0.58 -10.40
N ARG A 101 6.58 1.46 -10.24
CA ARG A 101 7.92 1.11 -9.75
C ARG A 101 7.91 0.89 -8.24
N PRO A 102 8.44 -0.24 -7.74
CA PRO A 102 8.55 -0.47 -6.30
C PRO A 102 9.60 0.43 -5.66
N LEU A 103 9.46 0.65 -4.35
CA LEU A 103 10.49 1.29 -3.55
C LEU A 103 11.70 0.35 -3.43
N VAL A 104 12.90 0.95 -3.45
CA VAL A 104 14.18 0.26 -3.31
C VAL A 104 14.95 0.81 -2.10
N GLU A 105 15.75 -0.02 -1.45
CA GLU A 105 16.52 0.35 -0.25
C GLU A 105 17.53 1.48 -0.51
N THR A 106 18.19 1.47 -1.67
CA THR A 106 19.13 2.52 -2.09
C THR A 106 18.82 2.98 -3.51
N PRO A 107 19.00 4.27 -3.82
CA PRO A 107 18.83 4.77 -5.18
C PRO A 107 19.89 4.17 -6.11
N GLY A 108 19.54 4.03 -7.39
CA GLY A 108 20.53 3.73 -8.43
C GLY A 108 21.41 4.94 -8.75
N GLU A 109 22.41 4.74 -9.61
CA GLU A 109 23.35 5.78 -10.04
C GLU A 109 22.62 7.04 -10.58
N ARG A 110 21.50 6.83 -11.29
CA ARG A 110 20.62 7.89 -11.80
C ARG A 110 19.23 7.73 -11.19
N PRO A 111 18.91 8.42 -10.07
CA PRO A 111 17.63 8.26 -9.38
C PRO A 111 16.45 8.87 -10.14
N TRP A 112 16.69 9.91 -10.94
CA TRP A 112 15.68 10.60 -11.72
C TRP A 112 16.20 11.02 -13.10
N ASN A 113 15.35 10.93 -14.12
CA ASN A 113 15.68 11.37 -15.47
C ASN A 113 15.17 12.80 -15.71
N HIS A 114 16.05 13.79 -15.56
CA HIS A 114 15.73 15.20 -15.85
C HIS A 114 15.67 15.52 -17.36
N GLU A 115 16.17 14.64 -18.21
CA GLU A 115 16.24 14.84 -19.67
C GLU A 115 15.02 14.24 -20.40
N TRP A 116 14.01 13.75 -19.67
CA TRP A 116 12.82 13.16 -20.26
C TRP A 116 12.12 14.16 -21.19
N LYS A 117 11.80 13.71 -22.42
CA LYS A 117 11.07 14.46 -23.45
C LYS A 117 9.81 13.69 -23.82
N ARG A 118 8.74 14.43 -24.14
CA ARG A 118 7.42 13.92 -24.54
C ARG A 118 7.44 13.34 -25.94
#